data_AF-A0A924JMV2-F1
#
_entry.id   AF-A0A924JMV2-F1
#
_cell.length_a   1.000
_cell.length_b   1.000
_cell.length_c   1.000
_cell.angle_alpha   90.00
_cell.angle_beta   90.00
_cell.angle_gamma   90.00
#
_symmetry.space_group_name_H-M   'P 1'
#
loop_
_entity.id
_entity.type
_entity.pdbx_description
1 polymer ?
#
loop_
_entity_poly.entity_id
_entity_poly.type
_entity_poly.pdbx_seq_one_letter_code
_entity_poly.pdbx_strand_id
1 'polypeptide(L)'
;AKVVRGGDEERLKLHVAAVFACNFVNYMYLQSATYCEKEDIDFSLLQPLIEETANRLRMNHPAEVLTGPAVRKDVATVQKHLTMLKKYPALHEIYLLLSEKIMGEKVFT
;
A
#
# COMPACT_ATOMS: atom_id res chain seq x y z
N ALA A 1 -11.72 12.89 -18.29
CA ALA A 1 -11.50 13.62 -17.02
C ALA A 1 -12.73 14.46 -16.70
N LYS A 2 -13.32 14.32 -15.51
CA LYS A 2 -14.44 15.18 -15.08
C LYS A 2 -13.84 16.48 -14.56
N VAL A 3 -14.04 17.59 -15.26
CA VAL A 3 -13.51 18.90 -14.83
C VAL A 3 -14.42 19.44 -13.73
N VAL A 4 -13.96 19.41 -12.48
CA VAL A 4 -14.64 20.05 -11.36
C VAL A 4 -14.05 21.45 -11.21
N ARG A 5 -14.88 22.49 -11.35
CA ARG A 5 -14.48 23.86 -11.00
C ARG A 5 -14.58 23.98 -9.49
N GLY A 6 -13.44 23.85 -8.81
CA GLY A 6 -13.32 24.13 -7.38
C GLY A 6 -12.46 25.35 -7.10
N GLY A 7 -12.79 26.06 -6.02
CA GLY A 7 -11.95 27.13 -5.46
C GLY A 7 -10.61 26.60 -4.96
N ASP A 8 -9.70 27.50 -4.59
CA ASP A 8 -8.32 27.13 -4.19
C ASP A 8 -8.28 26.11 -3.03
N GLU A 9 -9.24 26.20 -2.09
CA GLU A 9 -9.36 25.26 -0.98
C GLU A 9 -9.80 23.85 -1.43
N GLU A 10 -10.76 23.74 -2.35
CA GLU A 10 -11.22 22.44 -2.87
C GLU A 10 -10.13 21.77 -3.72
N ARG A 11 -9.38 22.57 -4.48
CA ARG A 11 -8.20 22.09 -5.23
C ARG A 11 -7.13 21.56 -4.30
N LEU A 12 -6.88 22.24 -3.19
CA LEU A 12 -5.89 21.79 -2.20
C LEU A 12 -6.32 20.48 -1.53
N LYS A 13 -7.60 20.35 -1.14
CA LYS A 13 -8.15 19.10 -0.58
C LYS A 13 -8.03 17.94 -1.57
N LEU A 14 -8.39 18.17 -2.84
CA LEU A 14 -8.25 17.17 -3.89
C LEU A 14 -6.79 16.80 -4.12
N HIS A 15 -5.87 17.76 -4.06
CA HIS A 15 -4.44 17.50 -4.21
C HIS A 15 -3.90 16.59 -3.11
N VAL A 16 -4.27 16.83 -1.84
CA VAL A 16 -3.92 15.92 -0.73
C VAL A 16 -4.44 14.50 -1.01
N ALA A 17 -5.70 14.36 -1.42
CA ALA A 17 -6.24 13.04 -1.77
C ALA A 17 -5.47 12.37 -2.92
N ALA A 18 -5.05 13.14 -3.94
CA ALA A 18 -4.26 12.65 -5.06
C ALA A 18 -2.85 12.22 -4.65
N VAL A 19 -2.22 12.90 -3.68
CA VAL A 19 -0.92 12.49 -3.13
C VAL A 19 -1.02 11.10 -2.50
N PHE A 20 -2.06 10.85 -1.71
CA PHE A 20 -2.31 9.52 -1.14
C PHE A 20 -2.61 8.47 -2.22
N ALA A 21 -3.51 8.77 -3.16
CA ALA A 21 -3.98 7.81 -4.15
C ALA A 21 -2.94 7.48 -5.24
N CYS A 22 -2.06 8.42 -5.57
CA CYS A 22 -1.14 8.30 -6.70
C CYS A 22 0.33 8.32 -6.25
N ASN A 23 0.77 9.35 -5.53
CA ASN A 23 2.20 9.51 -5.23
C ASN A 23 2.69 8.50 -4.19
N PHE A 24 1.95 8.31 -3.09
CA PHE A 24 2.32 7.33 -2.07
C PHE A 24 2.19 5.90 -2.57
N VAL A 25 1.16 5.61 -3.36
CA VAL A 25 1.00 4.30 -4.02
C VAL A 25 2.16 4.02 -4.99
N ASN A 26 2.57 4.99 -5.81
CA ASN A 26 3.73 4.82 -6.68
C ASN A 26 5.05 4.67 -5.92
N TYR A 27 5.19 5.36 -4.78
CA TYR A 27 6.32 5.14 -3.88
C TYR A 27 6.33 3.71 -3.33
N MET A 28 5.17 3.12 -3.00
CA MET A 28 5.10 1.70 -2.62
C MET A 28 5.56 0.78 -3.76
N TYR A 29 5.18 1.06 -5.02
CA TYR A 29 5.67 0.29 -6.18
C TYR A 29 7.19 0.36 -6.32
N LEU A 30 7.78 1.55 -6.15
CA LEU A 30 9.23 1.74 -6.16
C LEU A 30 9.92 0.92 -5.05
N GLN A 31 9.36 0.93 -3.85
CA GLN A 31 9.88 0.15 -2.73
C GLN A 31 9.79 -1.36 -3.00
N SER A 32 8.67 -1.84 -3.57
CA SER A 32 8.51 -3.24 -3.97
C SER A 32 9.51 -3.64 -5.06
N ALA A 33 9.70 -2.83 -6.10
CA ALA A 33 10.68 -3.09 -7.15
C ALA A 33 12.12 -3.17 -6.59
N THR A 34 12.48 -2.23 -5.70
CA THR A 34 13.78 -2.21 -5.04
C THR A 34 13.99 -3.45 -4.14
N TYR A 35 12.95 -3.89 -3.43
CA TYR A 35 13.01 -5.12 -2.63
C TYR A 35 13.20 -6.35 -3.52
N CYS A 36 12.43 -6.44 -4.61
CA CYS A 36 12.54 -7.52 -5.60
C CYS A 36 13.96 -7.60 -6.19
N GLU A 37 14.54 -6.48 -6.60
CA GLU A 37 15.92 -6.43 -7.10
C GLU A 37 16.94 -6.97 -6.09
N LYS A 38 16.82 -6.60 -4.81
CA LYS A 38 17.75 -7.03 -3.75
C LYS A 38 17.59 -8.50 -3.35
N GLU A 39 16.41 -9.08 -3.55
CA GLU A 39 16.11 -10.47 -3.23
C GLU A 39 16.11 -11.38 -4.48
N ASP A 40 16.56 -10.87 -5.64
CA ASP A 40 16.63 -11.60 -6.92
C ASP A 40 15.27 -12.15 -7.38
N ILE A 41 14.23 -11.31 -7.27
CA ILE A 41 12.85 -11.61 -7.67
C ILE A 41 12.49 -10.73 -8.87
N ASP A 42 11.89 -11.34 -9.91
CA ASP A 42 11.35 -10.58 -11.04
C ASP A 42 10.12 -9.76 -10.62
N PHE A 43 10.25 -8.43 -10.63
CA PHE A 43 9.16 -7.50 -10.31
C PHE A 43 7.98 -7.62 -11.29
N SER A 44 8.19 -8.10 -12.52
CA SER A 44 7.13 -8.28 -13.51
C SER A 44 6.01 -9.21 -13.02
N LEU A 45 6.34 -10.14 -12.10
CA LEU A 45 5.39 -11.05 -11.46
C LEU A 45 4.32 -10.32 -10.64
N LEU A 46 4.59 -9.08 -10.20
CA LEU A 46 3.66 -8.27 -9.43
C LEU A 46 2.75 -7.39 -10.31
N GLN A 47 3.08 -7.18 -11.59
CA GLN A 47 2.31 -6.29 -12.48
C GLN A 47 0.84 -6.72 -12.60
N PRO A 48 0.50 -8.00 -12.84
CA PRO A 48 -0.91 -8.42 -12.91
C PRO A 48 -1.68 -8.16 -11.62
N LEU A 49 -1.04 -8.30 -10.46
CA LEU A 49 -1.66 -8.06 -9.16
C LEU A 49 -1.93 -6.57 -8.91
N ILE A 50 -1.00 -5.71 -9.34
CA ILE A 50 -1.14 -4.25 -9.26
C ILE A 50 -2.31 -3.81 -10.15
N GLU A 51 -2.34 -4.28 -11.40
CA GLU A 51 -3.40 -3.95 -12.36
C GLU A 51 -4.77 -4.43 -11.88
N GLU A 52 -4.87 -5.67 -11.39
CA GLU A 52 -6.13 -6.20 -10.87
C GLU A 52 -6.63 -5.38 -9.68
N THR A 53 -5.74 -5.04 -8.74
CA THR A 53 -6.09 -4.21 -7.58
C THR A 53 -6.63 -2.84 -8.01
N ALA A 54 -5.94 -2.17 -8.95
CA ALA A 54 -6.38 -0.88 -9.47
C ALA A 54 -7.69 -0.97 -10.26
N ASN A 55 -7.88 -2.03 -11.05
CA ASN A 55 -9.07 -2.23 -11.86
C ASN A 55 -10.32 -2.49 -11.01
N ARG A 56 -10.20 -3.22 -9.89
CA ARG A 56 -11.31 -3.47 -8.98
C ARG A 56 -11.88 -2.19 -8.36
N LEU A 57 -11.08 -1.12 -8.22
CA LEU A 57 -11.54 0.18 -7.72
C LEU A 57 -12.56 0.88 -8.65
N ARG A 58 -12.71 0.43 -9.90
CA ARG A 58 -13.73 0.96 -10.81
C ARG A 58 -15.16 0.65 -10.35
N MET A 59 -15.33 -0.48 -9.67
CA MET A 59 -16.64 -1.03 -9.32
C MET A 59 -16.83 -1.23 -7.81
N ASN A 60 -15.75 -1.23 -7.03
CA ASN A 60 -15.77 -1.54 -5.60
C ASN A 60 -15.15 -0.40 -4.80
N HIS A 61 -15.60 -0.23 -3.56
CA HIS A 61 -14.99 0.72 -2.63
C HIS A 61 -13.59 0.21 -2.19
N PRO A 62 -12.58 1.08 -1.95
CA PRO A 62 -11.24 0.62 -1.54
C PRO A 62 -11.21 -0.34 -0.35
N ALA A 63 -12.12 -0.17 0.61
CA ALA A 63 -12.26 -1.05 1.77
C ALA A 63 -12.65 -2.51 1.39
N GLU A 64 -13.37 -2.70 0.28
CA GLU A 64 -13.80 -4.02 -0.22
C GLU A 64 -12.70 -4.70 -1.06
N VAL A 65 -11.80 -3.90 -1.64
CA VAL A 65 -10.66 -4.39 -2.42
C VAL A 65 -9.47 -4.73 -1.54
N LEU A 66 -9.34 -4.05 -0.38
CA LEU A 66 -8.27 -4.27 0.57
C LEU A 66 -8.33 -5.71 1.12
N THR A 67 -7.24 -6.46 0.92
CA THR A 67 -7.10 -7.84 1.40
C THR A 67 -5.70 -8.03 2.02
N GLY A 68 -5.32 -9.28 2.30
CA GLY A 68 -3.99 -9.62 2.82
C GLY A 68 -4.00 -10.00 4.30
N PRO A 69 -2.83 -10.32 4.86
CA PRO A 69 -2.71 -10.86 6.20
C PRO A 69 -3.15 -9.86 7.28
N ALA A 70 -2.91 -8.55 7.08
CA ALA A 70 -3.34 -7.52 8.01
C ALA A 70 -4.87 -7.44 8.14
N VAL A 71 -5.60 -7.41 7.02
CA VAL A 71 -7.07 -7.41 7.02
C VAL A 71 -7.64 -8.65 7.74
N ARG A 72 -7.01 -9.82 7.53
CA ARG A 72 -7.43 -11.09 8.14
C ARG A 72 -6.90 -11.31 9.56
N LYS A 73 -6.17 -10.34 10.13
CA LYS A 73 -5.48 -10.47 11.42
C LYS A 73 -4.59 -11.72 11.52
N ASP A 74 -3.93 -12.09 10.42
CA ASP A 74 -2.94 -13.16 10.37
C ASP A 74 -1.59 -12.65 10.92
N VAL A 75 -1.53 -12.55 12.24
CA VAL A 75 -0.35 -12.06 12.99
C VAL A 75 0.88 -12.93 12.74
N ALA A 76 0.70 -14.24 12.56
CA ALA A 76 1.81 -15.16 12.31
C ALA A 76 2.52 -14.85 10.99
N THR A 77 1.77 -14.60 9.92
CA THR A 77 2.34 -14.18 8.63
C THR A 77 2.97 -12.79 8.72
N VAL A 78 2.31 -11.83 9.37
CA VAL A 78 2.86 -10.47 9.59
C VAL A 78 4.20 -10.50 10.33
N GLN A 79 4.31 -11.33 11.38
CA GLN A 79 5.55 -11.47 12.14
C GLN A 79 6.70 -12.08 11.31
N LYS A 80 6.39 -13.05 10.45
CA LYS A 80 7.36 -13.62 9.51
C LYS A 80 7.87 -12.57 8.54
N HIS A 81 6.97 -11.79 7.94
CA HIS A 81 7.35 -10.68 7.05
C HIS A 81 8.22 -9.64 7.76
N LEU A 82 7.86 -9.21 8.97
CA LEU A 82 8.68 -8.27 9.74
C LEU A 82 10.06 -8.83 10.07
N THR A 83 10.17 -10.13 10.34
CA THR A 83 11.46 -10.79 10.54
C THR A 83 12.32 -10.74 9.28
N MET A 84 11.73 -10.99 8.10
CA MET A 84 12.42 -10.87 6.82
C MET A 84 12.85 -9.42 6.54
N LEU A 85 12.02 -8.45 6.91
CA LEU A 85 12.25 -7.02 6.70
C LEU A 85 13.26 -6.40 7.67
N LYS A 86 13.80 -7.13 8.66
CA LYS A 86 14.85 -6.60 9.56
C LYS A 86 16.08 -6.08 8.82
N LYS A 87 16.37 -6.62 7.63
CA LYS A 87 17.46 -6.19 6.73
C LYS A 87 17.16 -4.86 6.03
N TYR A 88 15.91 -4.39 6.09
CA TYR A 88 15.36 -3.24 5.38
C TYR A 88 14.61 -2.31 6.34
N PRO A 89 15.31 -1.55 7.21
CA PRO A 89 14.67 -0.80 8.30
C PRO A 89 13.52 0.12 7.88
N ALA A 90 13.69 0.85 6.76
CA ALA A 90 12.65 1.73 6.23
C ALA A 90 11.40 0.96 5.77
N LEU A 91 11.58 -0.20 5.12
CA LEU A 91 10.47 -1.07 4.72
C LEU A 91 9.78 -1.70 5.92
N HIS A 92 10.57 -2.11 6.92
CA HIS A 92 10.05 -2.66 8.17
C HIS A 92 9.13 -1.64 8.88
N GLU A 93 9.57 -0.39 9.00
CA GLU A 93 8.79 0.70 9.61
C GLU A 93 7.47 0.95 8.87
N ILE A 94 7.53 1.10 7.54
CA ILE A 94 6.34 1.30 6.70
C ILE A 94 5.39 0.10 6.82
N TYR A 95 5.91 -1.13 6.74
CA TYR A 95 5.11 -2.34 6.81
C TYR A 95 4.38 -2.48 8.15
N LEU A 96 5.08 -2.21 9.26
CA LEU A 96 4.50 -2.22 10.60
C LEU A 96 3.39 -1.18 10.72
N LEU A 97 3.69 0.08 10.37
CA LEU A 97 2.74 1.18 10.46
C LEU A 97 1.46 0.88 9.66
N LEU A 98 1.60 0.46 8.40
CA LEU A 98 0.44 0.18 7.55
C LEU A 98 -0.36 -1.03 8.07
N SER A 99 0.32 -2.08 8.53
CA SER A 99 -0.35 -3.26 9.10
C SER A 99 -1.18 -2.89 10.34
N GLU A 100 -0.65 -2.08 11.24
CA GLU A 100 -1.38 -1.59 12.43
C GLU A 100 -2.58 -0.72 12.04
N LYS A 101 -2.42 0.18 11.05
CA LYS A 101 -3.53 1.00 10.55
C LYS A 101 -4.63 0.16 9.89
N ILE A 102 -4.27 -0.93 9.21
CA ILE A 102 -5.23 -1.85 8.58
C ILE A 102 -5.94 -2.71 9.64
N MET A 103 -5.21 -3.22 10.65
CA MET A 103 -5.80 -4.05 11.71
C MET A 103 -6.65 -3.25 12.71
N GLY A 104 -6.37 -1.95 12.85
CA GLY A 104 -7.00 -1.08 13.84
C GLY A 104 -6.47 -1.26 15.27
N GLU A 105 -5.35 -1.99 15.43
CA GLU A 105 -4.70 -2.25 16.71
C GLU A 105 -3.19 -2.39 16.54
N LYS A 106 -2.42 -2.25 17.64
CA LYS A 106 -0.99 -2.53 17.61
C LYS A 106 -0.78 -4.02 17.44
N VAL A 107 0.08 -4.40 16.49
CA VAL A 107 0.38 -5.82 16.24
C VAL A 107 1.36 -6.36 17.29
N PHE A 108 2.23 -5.48 17.81
CA PHE A 108 3.24 -5.82 18.81
C PHE A 108 3.27 -4.75 19.91
N THR A 109 3.26 -5.20 21.16
CA THR A 109 3.49 -4.40 22.38
C THR A 109 4.53 -5.07 23.23
#